data_AF-A0A4V1USL4-F1
#
_entry.id   AF-A0A4V1USL4-F1
#
_cell.length_a   1.000
_cell.length_b   1.000
_cell.length_c   1.000
_cell.angle_alpha   90.00
_cell.angle_beta   90.00
_cell.angle_gamma   90.00
#
_symmetry.space_group_name_H-M   'P 1'
#
loop_
_entity.id
_entity.type
_entity.pdbx_description
1 polymer ?
#
loop_
_entity_poly.entity_id
_entity_poly.type
_entity_poly.pdbx_seq_one_letter_code
_entity_poly.pdbx_strand_id
1 'polypeptide(L)'
;MFPVCLSAAVLLEPQSAPKPRARDLRIPFDGTVGRFNAITDVPGVEVGYSTLIQGQGKWKLGEGPVRTGVTVVLPRGKTLDEYNAGYFVLNGDGEMTGIPYLQDYGRGAGAIGLTNTYSVGVVRDAIGEWQHRKFGSGEPTDFAFGLPIVAETWDGGLNDINGYHVKKDHVVKALD
;
A
#
# COMPACT_ATOMS: atom_id res chain seq x y z
N MET A 1 40.93 -3.45 -31.08
CA MET A 1 39.95 -2.53 -30.45
C MET A 1 39.01 -3.40 -29.63
N PHE A 2 39.32 -3.61 -28.34
CA PHE A 2 38.51 -4.45 -27.43
C PHE A 2 37.51 -3.56 -26.70
N PRO A 3 36.22 -3.91 -26.60
CA PRO A 3 35.27 -3.09 -25.85
C PRO A 3 35.46 -3.38 -24.36
N VAL A 4 35.68 -2.32 -23.59
CA VAL A 4 35.70 -2.36 -22.14
C VAL A 4 34.24 -2.38 -21.67
N CYS A 5 33.78 -3.51 -21.13
CA CYS A 5 32.52 -3.60 -20.41
C CYS A 5 32.64 -2.85 -19.08
N LEU A 6 32.05 -1.66 -19.01
CA LEU A 6 31.82 -0.95 -17.75
C LEU A 6 30.64 -1.63 -17.05
N SER A 7 30.91 -2.52 -16.09
CA SER A 7 29.88 -3.02 -15.17
C SER A 7 29.54 -1.90 -14.19
N ALA A 8 28.31 -1.39 -14.26
CA ALA A 8 27.77 -0.50 -13.25
C ALA A 8 27.59 -1.30 -11.94
N ALA A 9 28.42 -1.03 -10.95
CA ALA A 9 28.22 -1.54 -9.60
C ALA A 9 26.96 -0.88 -9.02
N VAL A 10 25.92 -1.69 -8.77
CA VAL A 10 24.77 -1.27 -7.97
C VAL A 10 25.27 -1.06 -6.54
N LEU A 11 25.37 0.19 -6.11
CA LEU A 11 25.63 0.52 -4.71
C LEU A 11 24.38 0.16 -3.90
N LEU A 12 24.44 -0.97 -3.19
CA LEU A 12 23.48 -1.30 -2.14
C LEU A 12 23.65 -0.29 -1.01
N GLU A 13 22.68 0.62 -0.84
CA GLU A 13 22.65 1.47 0.34
C GLU A 13 22.51 0.60 1.61
N PRO A 14 23.28 0.88 2.68
CA PRO A 14 23.18 0.13 3.92
C PRO A 14 21.80 0.31 4.53
N GLN A 15 21.07 -0.80 4.70
CA GLN A 15 19.83 -0.82 5.47
C GLN A 15 20.12 -0.35 6.90
N SER A 16 19.53 0.77 7.31
CA SER A 16 19.71 1.30 8.66
C SER A 16 19.32 0.26 9.71
N ALA A 17 20.08 0.16 10.80
CA ALA A 17 19.74 -0.70 11.94
C ALA A 17 18.28 -0.48 12.39
N PRO A 18 17.56 -1.53 12.80
CA PRO A 18 16.17 -1.40 13.21
C PRO A 18 16.05 -0.41 14.36
N LYS A 19 15.20 0.61 14.18
CA LYS A 19 14.89 1.57 15.25
C LYS A 19 14.13 0.85 16.38
N PRO A 20 14.32 1.27 17.64
CA PRO A 20 13.62 0.65 18.76
C PRO A 20 12.10 0.79 18.61
N ARG A 21 11.37 -0.27 18.92
CA ARG A 21 9.91 -0.29 19.02
C ARG A 21 9.47 -0.05 20.46
N ALA A 22 8.17 0.16 20.68
CA ALA A 22 7.63 0.51 21.99
C ALA A 22 8.04 -0.46 23.13
N ARG A 23 8.03 -1.78 22.89
CA ARG A 23 8.45 -2.78 23.87
C ARG A 23 9.96 -2.74 24.17
N ASP A 24 10.81 -2.38 23.20
CA ASP A 24 12.26 -2.21 23.40
C ASP A 24 12.55 -1.03 24.34
N LEU A 25 11.63 -0.05 24.36
CA LEU A 25 11.64 1.10 25.27
C LEU A 25 10.92 0.82 26.60
N ARG A 26 10.58 -0.44 26.89
CA ARG A 26 9.90 -0.89 28.12
C ARG A 26 8.51 -0.30 28.34
N ILE A 27 7.82 0.12 27.28
CA ILE A 27 6.42 0.52 27.36
C ILE A 27 5.57 -0.75 27.57
N PRO A 28 4.74 -0.82 28.64
CA PRO A 28 3.97 -2.02 28.96
C PRO A 28 2.75 -2.16 28.03
N PHE A 29 2.48 -3.39 27.62
CA PHE A 29 1.27 -3.78 26.88
C PHE A 29 0.87 -5.19 27.29
N ASP A 30 -0.43 -5.43 27.39
CA ASP A 30 -1.01 -6.75 27.65
C ASP A 30 -0.79 -7.72 26.46
N GLY A 31 -1.05 -9.00 26.71
CA GLY A 31 -1.01 -10.07 25.69
C GLY A 31 0.39 -10.55 25.31
N THR A 32 0.42 -11.61 24.50
CA THR A 32 1.65 -12.19 23.93
C THR A 32 1.71 -11.88 22.43
N VAL A 33 2.87 -11.44 21.96
CA VAL A 33 3.08 -11.10 20.54
C VAL A 33 3.61 -12.29 19.75
N GLY A 34 3.36 -12.29 18.45
CA GLY A 34 4.03 -13.20 17.52
C GLY A 34 5.53 -12.92 17.39
N ARG A 35 6.21 -13.72 16.57
CA ARG A 35 7.67 -13.66 16.39
C ARG A 35 8.12 -12.29 15.88
N PHE A 36 7.40 -11.73 14.93
CA PHE A 36 7.70 -10.44 14.32
C PHE A 36 6.99 -9.28 15.02
N ASN A 37 6.01 -9.58 15.87
CA ASN A 37 5.10 -8.61 16.46
C ASN A 37 4.52 -7.71 15.35
N ALA A 38 4.04 -8.31 14.27
CA ALA A 38 3.58 -7.64 13.06
C ALA A 38 2.44 -8.42 12.41
N ILE A 39 1.69 -7.80 11.49
CA ILE A 39 0.57 -8.47 10.80
C ILE A 39 1.01 -9.71 10.00
N THR A 40 2.27 -9.74 9.55
CA THR A 40 2.90 -10.85 8.84
C THR A 40 3.23 -12.06 9.73
N ASP A 41 2.98 -11.99 11.05
CA ASP A 41 2.91 -13.18 11.89
C ASP A 41 1.74 -14.10 11.49
N VAL A 42 0.73 -13.59 10.78
CA VAL A 42 -0.32 -14.39 10.15
C VAL A 42 0.23 -15.01 8.86
N PRO A 43 0.30 -16.35 8.73
CA PRO A 43 0.87 -17.00 7.55
C PRO A 43 0.16 -16.63 6.25
N GLY A 44 0.95 -16.32 5.22
CA GLY A 44 0.45 -15.94 3.89
C GLY A 44 0.10 -14.46 3.72
N VAL A 45 0.11 -13.66 4.81
CA VAL A 45 -0.03 -12.20 4.69
C VAL A 45 1.28 -11.59 4.20
N GLU A 46 1.21 -10.82 3.13
CA GLU A 46 2.31 -10.00 2.62
C GLU A 46 1.98 -8.50 2.79
N VAL A 47 3.02 -7.68 2.99
CA VAL A 47 2.89 -6.21 3.07
C VAL A 47 3.97 -5.60 2.20
N GLY A 48 3.58 -4.66 1.34
CA GLY A 48 4.49 -3.88 0.51
C GLY A 48 4.18 -2.39 0.60
N TYR A 49 5.15 -1.55 0.27
CA TYR A 49 4.99 -0.10 0.36
C TYR A 49 5.86 0.64 -0.64
N SER A 50 5.39 1.81 -1.03
CA SER A 50 6.14 2.80 -1.81
C SER A 50 6.07 4.14 -1.10
N THR A 51 7.23 4.65 -0.70
CA THR A 51 7.37 5.91 0.04
C THR A 51 7.86 7.01 -0.89
N LEU A 52 7.15 8.13 -0.91
CA LEU A 52 7.48 9.32 -1.71
C LEU A 52 7.96 10.44 -0.79
N ILE A 53 9.25 10.72 -0.84
CA ILE A 53 9.88 11.85 -0.15
C ILE A 53 10.66 12.65 -1.18
N GLN A 54 10.12 13.81 -1.57
CA GLN A 54 10.72 14.68 -2.58
C GLN A 54 10.56 16.15 -2.19
N GLY A 55 11.52 16.99 -2.56
CA GLY A 55 11.50 18.41 -2.24
C GLY A 55 11.63 18.73 -0.74
N GLN A 56 11.89 20.00 -0.44
CA GLN A 56 12.05 20.55 0.90
C GLN A 56 11.71 22.04 0.91
N GLY A 57 11.48 22.60 2.10
CA GLY A 57 11.23 24.03 2.25
C GLY A 57 9.76 24.41 2.10
N LYS A 58 9.49 25.59 1.54
CA LYS A 58 8.14 26.16 1.46
C LYS A 58 7.23 25.30 0.57
N TRP A 59 6.01 25.13 1.02
CA TRP A 59 4.96 24.46 0.26
C TRP A 59 4.64 25.20 -1.03
N LYS A 60 4.48 24.45 -2.13
CA LYS A 60 4.02 24.94 -3.43
C LYS A 60 3.16 23.86 -4.10
N LEU A 61 1.95 24.27 -4.48
CA LEU A 61 0.96 23.42 -5.14
C LEU A 61 1.54 22.72 -6.38
N GLY A 62 1.39 21.40 -6.44
CA GLY A 62 1.83 20.58 -7.55
C GLY A 62 3.34 20.28 -7.56
N GLU A 63 4.11 20.83 -6.61
CA GLU A 63 5.57 20.72 -6.59
C GLU A 63 6.11 20.10 -5.30
N GLY A 64 5.46 20.31 -4.16
CA GLY A 64 5.88 19.73 -2.89
C GLY A 64 6.04 20.72 -1.75
N PRO A 65 6.67 20.31 -0.62
CA PRO A 65 7.33 19.02 -0.44
C PRO A 65 6.36 17.84 -0.51
N VAL A 66 6.81 16.74 -1.10
CA VAL A 66 6.05 15.48 -1.21
C VAL A 66 6.41 14.59 -0.03
N ARG A 67 5.42 14.21 0.78
CA ARG A 67 5.59 13.37 1.98
C ARG A 67 4.42 12.40 2.08
N THR A 68 4.33 11.49 1.12
CA THR A 68 3.19 10.58 0.97
C THR A 68 3.64 9.18 0.58
N GLY A 69 2.71 8.29 0.31
CA GLY A 69 3.03 6.92 -0.08
C GLY A 69 1.80 6.06 -0.31
N VAL A 70 2.08 4.81 -0.63
CA VAL A 70 1.08 3.74 -0.71
C VAL A 70 1.61 2.58 0.11
N THR A 71 0.77 2.01 0.97
CA THR A 71 1.00 0.70 1.59
C THR A 71 -0.05 -0.25 1.04
N VAL A 72 0.33 -1.47 0.73
CA VAL A 72 -0.59 -2.54 0.36
C VAL A 72 -0.45 -3.70 1.32
N VAL A 73 -1.58 -4.28 1.69
CA VAL A 73 -1.66 -5.54 2.44
C VAL A 73 -2.29 -6.57 1.51
N LEU A 74 -1.66 -7.73 1.38
CA LEU A 74 -2.14 -8.86 0.56
C LEU A 74 -2.54 -9.98 1.54
N PRO A 75 -3.82 -10.09 1.94
CA PRO A 75 -4.22 -11.04 3.00
C PRO A 75 -3.98 -12.51 2.67
N ARG A 76 -3.90 -12.84 1.37
CA ARG A 76 -3.62 -14.19 0.84
C ARG A 76 -2.35 -14.24 -0.02
N GLY A 77 -1.53 -13.20 -0.02
CA GLY A 77 -0.42 -13.04 -0.96
C GLY A 77 -0.89 -12.63 -2.36
N LYS A 78 -0.03 -12.78 -3.36
CA LYS A 78 -0.27 -12.34 -4.76
C LYS A 78 -1.18 -13.32 -5.52
N THR A 79 -2.46 -13.35 -5.15
CA THR A 79 -3.52 -14.22 -5.68
C THR A 79 -4.87 -13.46 -5.69
N LEU A 80 -5.87 -14.03 -6.38
CA LEU A 80 -7.27 -13.60 -6.33
C LEU A 80 -8.11 -14.37 -5.31
N ASP A 81 -7.52 -15.27 -4.52
CA ASP A 81 -8.25 -16.03 -3.51
C ASP A 81 -8.98 -15.12 -2.52
N GLU A 82 -10.26 -15.42 -2.31
CA GLU A 82 -11.11 -14.66 -1.39
C GLU A 82 -10.67 -14.85 0.08
N TYR A 83 -10.96 -13.83 0.88
CA TYR A 83 -10.84 -13.86 2.32
C TYR A 83 -12.10 -13.27 2.97
N ASN A 84 -12.47 -13.80 4.14
CA ASN A 84 -13.53 -13.22 4.95
C ASN A 84 -13.08 -11.85 5.47
N ALA A 85 -13.96 -10.86 5.38
CA ALA A 85 -13.65 -9.50 5.77
C ALA A 85 -14.89 -8.80 6.35
N GLY A 86 -14.63 -7.82 7.21
CA GLY A 86 -15.64 -6.94 7.79
C GLY A 86 -15.03 -5.58 8.07
N TYR A 87 -15.89 -4.59 8.30
CA TYR A 87 -15.47 -3.22 8.62
C TYR A 87 -16.31 -2.67 9.77
N PHE A 88 -15.78 -1.63 10.41
CA PHE A 88 -16.48 -0.88 11.44
C PHE A 88 -16.12 0.59 11.32
N VAL A 89 -17.13 1.45 11.42
CA VAL A 89 -16.96 2.91 11.38
C VAL A 89 -17.03 3.44 12.81
N LEU A 90 -15.90 3.87 13.35
CA LEU A 90 -15.86 4.61 14.61
C LEU A 90 -16.36 6.05 14.41
N ASN A 91 -15.79 6.74 13.40
CA ASN A 91 -16.20 8.04 12.90
C ASN A 91 -16.01 8.05 11.38
N GLY A 92 -16.97 8.62 10.64
CA GLY A 92 -17.06 8.50 9.19
C GLY A 92 -16.46 9.66 8.39
N ASP A 93 -15.62 10.50 8.99
CA ASP A 93 -14.93 11.58 8.27
C ASP A 93 -13.69 11.05 7.53
N GLY A 94 -13.94 10.24 6.51
CA GLY A 94 -12.91 9.61 5.68
C GLY A 94 -13.49 8.83 4.51
N GLU A 95 -12.62 8.25 3.68
CA GLU A 95 -13.01 7.49 2.50
C GLU A 95 -12.47 6.04 2.54
N MET A 96 -13.31 5.09 2.12
CA MET A 96 -12.91 3.69 1.98
C MET A 96 -13.73 2.99 0.89
N THR A 97 -13.08 2.59 -0.19
CA THR A 97 -13.73 1.83 -1.26
C THR A 97 -14.05 0.41 -0.83
N GLY A 98 -15.02 -0.22 -1.48
CA GLY A 98 -15.38 -1.61 -1.23
C GLY A 98 -16.30 -1.85 -0.04
N ILE A 99 -16.69 -0.81 0.71
CA ILE A 99 -17.64 -0.92 1.83
C ILE A 99 -18.94 -1.65 1.44
N PRO A 100 -19.64 -1.31 0.32
CA PRO A 100 -20.86 -2.03 -0.06
C PRO A 100 -20.64 -3.54 -0.28
N TYR A 101 -19.49 -3.91 -0.85
CA TYR A 101 -19.15 -5.32 -1.07
C TYR A 101 -18.84 -6.04 0.24
N LEU A 102 -18.08 -5.42 1.14
CA LEU A 102 -17.82 -5.92 2.48
C LEU A 102 -19.11 -6.11 3.29
N GLN A 103 -20.02 -5.14 3.20
CA GLN A 103 -21.29 -5.15 3.92
C GLN A 103 -22.21 -6.28 3.46
N ASP A 104 -22.28 -6.54 2.15
CA ASP A 104 -23.22 -7.50 1.56
C ASP A 104 -22.66 -8.93 1.53
N TYR A 105 -21.40 -9.08 1.08
CA TYR A 105 -20.79 -10.39 0.88
C TYR A 105 -19.93 -10.87 2.05
N GLY A 106 -19.46 -9.95 2.91
CA GLY A 106 -18.56 -10.30 4.03
C GLY A 106 -17.19 -10.82 3.57
N ARG A 107 -16.73 -10.41 2.39
CA ARG A 107 -15.52 -10.91 1.73
C ARG A 107 -14.72 -9.81 1.06
N GLY A 108 -13.44 -10.09 0.84
CA GLY A 108 -12.54 -9.33 -0.02
C GLY A 108 -11.69 -10.26 -0.88
N ALA A 109 -11.03 -9.70 -1.89
CA ALA A 109 -10.08 -10.41 -2.75
C ALA A 109 -8.94 -9.46 -3.13
N GLY A 110 -7.76 -10.01 -3.43
CA GLY A 110 -6.59 -9.22 -3.81
C GLY A 110 -6.07 -8.30 -2.70
N ALA A 111 -5.51 -7.16 -3.09
CA ALA A 111 -4.83 -6.27 -2.18
C ALA A 111 -5.76 -5.26 -1.51
N ILE A 112 -5.43 -4.90 -0.26
CA ILE A 112 -5.98 -3.75 0.46
C ILE A 112 -4.97 -2.60 0.33
N GLY A 113 -5.39 -1.45 -0.19
CA GLY A 113 -4.57 -0.25 -0.33
C GLY A 113 -4.77 0.74 0.81
N LEU A 114 -3.69 1.37 1.25
CA LEU A 114 -3.67 2.48 2.20
C LEU A 114 -2.84 3.63 1.63
N THR A 115 -3.41 4.84 1.58
CA THR A 115 -2.79 6.00 0.92
C THR A 115 -3.27 7.34 1.53
N ASN A 116 -2.97 8.47 0.89
CA ASN A 116 -3.54 9.76 1.25
C ASN A 116 -4.96 9.95 0.71
N THR A 117 -5.73 10.85 1.32
CA THR A 117 -7.14 11.13 0.99
C THR A 117 -7.40 11.30 -0.50
N TYR A 118 -6.57 12.09 -1.20
CA TYR A 118 -6.80 12.44 -2.61
C TYR A 118 -6.30 11.39 -3.58
N SER A 119 -5.71 10.30 -3.08
CA SER A 119 -5.13 9.23 -3.89
C SER A 119 -5.90 7.91 -3.82
N VAL A 120 -7.04 7.86 -3.12
CA VAL A 120 -7.88 6.65 -3.04
C VAL A 120 -8.23 6.12 -4.44
N GLY A 121 -8.70 6.99 -5.34
CA GLY A 121 -9.10 6.60 -6.69
C GLY A 121 -7.97 5.98 -7.50
N VAL A 122 -6.81 6.64 -7.57
CA VAL A 122 -5.65 6.14 -8.35
C VAL A 122 -5.11 4.83 -7.78
N VAL A 123 -5.15 4.64 -6.45
CA VAL A 123 -4.72 3.39 -5.82
C VAL A 123 -5.71 2.26 -6.11
N ARG A 124 -7.03 2.53 -6.03
CA ARG A 124 -8.08 1.55 -6.36
C ARG A 124 -7.94 1.06 -7.79
N ASP A 125 -7.80 1.99 -8.74
CA ASP A 125 -7.70 1.65 -10.16
C ASP A 125 -6.42 0.87 -10.46
N ALA A 126 -5.29 1.31 -9.89
CA ALA A 126 -4.01 0.64 -10.10
C ALA A 126 -3.96 -0.77 -9.49
N ILE A 127 -4.58 -1.02 -8.33
CA ILE A 127 -4.71 -2.37 -7.76
C ILE A 127 -5.54 -3.26 -8.68
N GLY A 128 -6.72 -2.80 -9.09
CA GLY A 128 -7.60 -3.59 -9.96
C GLY A 128 -6.96 -3.88 -11.32
N GLU A 129 -6.25 -2.91 -11.90
CA GLU A 129 -5.48 -3.14 -13.13
C GLU A 129 -4.33 -4.13 -12.93
N TRP A 130 -3.57 -4.02 -11.82
CA TRP A 130 -2.50 -4.97 -11.52
C TRP A 130 -3.05 -6.40 -11.36
N GLN A 131 -4.19 -6.56 -10.68
CA GLN A 131 -4.85 -7.85 -10.52
C GLN A 131 -5.29 -8.43 -11.87
N HIS A 132 -6.00 -7.65 -12.68
CA HIS A 132 -6.44 -8.10 -14.00
C HIS A 132 -5.26 -8.46 -14.90
N ARG A 133 -4.19 -7.67 -14.89
CA ARG A 133 -2.97 -7.96 -15.66
C ARG A 133 -2.28 -9.27 -15.23
N LYS A 134 -2.28 -9.60 -13.93
CA LYS A 134 -1.57 -10.76 -13.38
C LYS A 134 -2.40 -12.04 -13.42
N PHE A 135 -3.72 -11.92 -13.25
CA PHE A 135 -4.61 -13.05 -12.96
C PHE A 135 -5.88 -13.07 -13.82
N GLY A 136 -6.08 -12.08 -14.69
CA GLY A 136 -7.21 -12.04 -15.60
C GLY A 136 -7.21 -13.22 -16.56
N SER A 137 -8.41 -13.72 -16.88
CA SER A 137 -8.60 -14.80 -17.84
C SER A 137 -8.51 -14.31 -19.28
N GLY A 138 -8.70 -13.01 -19.51
CA GLY A 138 -8.81 -12.43 -20.87
C GLY A 138 -10.14 -12.73 -21.56
N GLU A 139 -11.08 -13.36 -20.86
CA GLU A 139 -12.40 -13.70 -21.37
C GLU A 139 -13.38 -12.51 -21.21
N PRO A 140 -14.48 -12.46 -21.99
CA PRO A 140 -15.48 -11.39 -21.86
C PRO A 140 -16.10 -11.30 -20.46
N THR A 141 -16.19 -12.43 -19.76
CA THR A 141 -16.60 -12.50 -18.36
C THR A 141 -15.38 -12.70 -17.46
N ASP A 142 -14.68 -11.61 -17.19
CA ASP A 142 -13.52 -11.56 -16.31
C ASP A 142 -13.75 -10.51 -15.21
N PHE A 143 -13.70 -10.95 -13.95
CA PHE A 143 -13.85 -10.10 -12.77
C PHE A 143 -12.55 -9.96 -11.96
N ALA A 144 -11.38 -10.24 -12.56
CA ALA A 144 -10.09 -10.13 -11.89
C ALA A 144 -9.77 -8.70 -11.40
N PHE A 145 -10.36 -7.68 -12.02
CA PHE A 145 -10.32 -6.31 -11.49
C PHE A 145 -10.86 -6.26 -10.04
N GLY A 146 -11.91 -7.05 -9.75
CA GLY A 146 -12.52 -7.17 -8.44
C GLY A 146 -13.20 -5.90 -7.95
N LEU A 147 -13.31 -5.76 -6.63
CA LEU A 147 -13.72 -4.51 -5.97
C LEU A 147 -12.65 -4.13 -4.94
N PRO A 148 -11.51 -3.56 -5.40
CA PRO A 148 -10.38 -3.28 -4.52
C PRO A 148 -10.78 -2.42 -3.33
N ILE A 149 -10.26 -2.79 -2.17
CA ILE A 149 -10.49 -2.08 -0.90
C ILE A 149 -9.34 -1.10 -0.72
N VAL A 150 -9.64 0.20 -0.69
CA VAL A 150 -8.64 1.24 -0.50
C VAL A 150 -9.16 2.23 0.51
N ALA A 151 -8.38 2.46 1.56
CA ALA A 151 -8.67 3.42 2.62
C ALA A 151 -7.56 4.48 2.70
N GLU A 152 -7.80 5.54 3.45
CA GLU A 152 -6.91 6.69 3.49
C GLU A 152 -6.76 7.34 4.86
N THR A 153 -5.76 8.23 4.95
CA THR A 153 -5.69 9.29 5.97
C THR A 153 -5.19 10.57 5.33
N TRP A 154 -5.47 11.72 5.95
CA TRP A 154 -5.04 13.01 5.43
C TRP A 154 -3.61 13.38 5.83
N ASP A 155 -2.72 13.57 4.84
CA ASP A 155 -1.30 13.90 5.04
C ASP A 155 -0.92 15.35 4.68
N GLY A 156 -1.91 16.20 4.39
CA GLY A 156 -1.69 17.56 3.88
C GLY A 156 -0.99 18.53 4.84
N GLY A 157 -0.76 18.14 6.09
CA GLY A 157 0.07 18.91 7.04
C GLY A 157 1.56 18.85 6.71
N LEU A 158 2.02 17.78 6.04
CA LEU A 158 3.42 17.58 5.64
C LEU A 158 3.59 17.42 4.13
N ASN A 159 2.52 17.06 3.43
CA ASN A 159 2.51 16.72 2.01
C ASN A 159 1.80 17.80 1.19
N ASP A 160 2.27 18.02 -0.03
CA ASP A 160 1.48 18.66 -1.07
C ASP A 160 0.38 17.73 -1.60
N ILE A 161 -0.65 17.51 -0.78
CA ILE A 161 -1.75 16.57 -1.09
C ILE A 161 -2.53 16.95 -2.35
N ASN A 162 -2.68 18.26 -2.61
CA ASN A 162 -3.34 18.78 -3.81
C ASN A 162 -2.49 18.64 -5.10
N GLY A 163 -1.24 18.21 -5.00
CA GLY A 163 -0.39 17.92 -6.16
C GLY A 163 -0.59 16.53 -6.77
N TYR A 164 -1.40 15.66 -6.13
CA TYR A 164 -1.72 14.31 -6.62
C TYR A 164 -0.47 13.47 -6.97
N HIS A 165 0.51 13.44 -6.06
CA HIS A 165 1.84 12.84 -6.30
C HIS A 165 1.85 11.31 -6.39
N VAL A 166 0.85 10.62 -5.83
CA VAL A 166 0.70 9.17 -6.00
C VAL A 166 0.28 8.87 -7.44
N LYS A 167 0.95 7.92 -8.07
CA LYS A 167 0.76 7.47 -9.45
C LYS A 167 0.70 5.95 -9.44
N LYS A 168 0.14 5.37 -10.51
CA LYS A 168 0.03 3.92 -10.70
C LYS A 168 1.34 3.18 -10.45
N ASP A 169 2.47 3.69 -10.93
CA ASP A 169 3.77 3.03 -10.76
C ASP A 169 4.18 2.91 -9.29
N HIS A 170 3.78 3.86 -8.44
CA HIS A 170 4.01 3.77 -7.00
C HIS A 170 3.21 2.64 -6.37
N VAL A 171 2.00 2.37 -6.87
CA VAL A 171 1.13 1.28 -6.42
C VAL A 171 1.68 -0.06 -6.89
N VAL A 172 2.06 -0.16 -8.16
CA VAL A 172 2.69 -1.36 -8.72
C VAL A 172 3.98 -1.71 -7.98
N LYS A 173 4.81 -0.71 -7.66
CA LYS A 173 6.01 -0.90 -6.82
C LYS A 173 5.69 -1.41 -5.41
N ALA A 174 4.54 -1.05 -4.84
CA ALA A 174 4.12 -1.58 -3.55
C ALA A 174 3.61 -3.04 -3.66
N LEU A 175 3.06 -3.44 -4.82
CA LEU A 175 2.48 -4.77 -5.07
C LEU A 175 3.49 -5.82 -5.55
N ASP A 176 4.50 -5.43 -6.33
CA ASP A 176 5.55 -6.30 -6.87
C ASP A 176 6.73 -6.46 -5.88
#